data_AF-A0A4S8JDT3-F1
#
_entry.id   AF-A0A4S8JDT3-F1
#
_cell.length_a   1.000
_cell.length_b   1.000
_cell.length_c   1.000
_cell.angle_alpha   90.00
_cell.angle_beta   90.00
_cell.angle_gamma   90.00
#
_symmetry.space_group_name_H-M   'P 1'
#
loop_
_entity.id
_entity.type
_entity.pdbx_description
1 polymer ?
#
loop_
_entity_poly.entity_id
_entity_poly.type
_entity_poly.pdbx_seq_one_letter_code
_entity_poly.pdbx_strand_id
1 'polypeptide(L)'
;MAEEHASALGEEVARLKIELEENDEPLILSHDVETARSTAWGAEEALKEERLGLPKKVEEAIAEYKASTGFKRGLVRSSWATYEYGYRVAYARFQAKYPDLELELDPFVDNPTDQNVDMPANVSFNDLRNALGVTGEGPVVSPGGDNLGSLNRHQ
;
A
#
# COMPACT_ATOMS: atom_id res chain seq x y z
N MET A 1 -41.33 74.51 -9.31
CA MET A 1 -41.37 73.04 -9.47
C MET A 1 -40.12 72.48 -10.15
N ALA A 2 -39.61 73.02 -11.26
CA ALA A 2 -38.39 72.48 -11.91
C ALA A 2 -37.07 72.66 -11.10
N GLU A 3 -36.97 73.72 -10.30
CA GLU A 3 -35.75 74.06 -9.54
C GLU A 3 -35.56 73.20 -8.28
N GLU A 4 -36.66 72.74 -7.67
CA GLU A 4 -36.66 71.89 -6.47
C GLU A 4 -36.15 70.47 -6.77
N HIS A 5 -36.48 69.93 -7.95
CA HIS A 5 -36.01 68.61 -8.39
C HIS A 5 -34.51 68.59 -8.70
N ALA A 6 -33.95 69.69 -9.20
CA ALA A 6 -32.51 69.79 -9.48
C ALA A 6 -31.68 69.80 -8.18
N SER A 7 -32.20 70.44 -7.12
CA SER A 7 -31.54 70.45 -5.80
C SER A 7 -31.61 69.09 -5.11
N ALA A 8 -32.78 68.42 -5.15
CA ALA A 8 -32.94 67.08 -4.57
C ALA A 8 -32.03 66.03 -5.23
N LEU A 9 -31.87 66.11 -6.56
CA LEU A 9 -30.94 65.25 -7.30
C LEU A 9 -29.48 65.53 -6.92
N GLY A 10 -29.11 66.80 -6.71
CA GLY A 10 -27.78 67.18 -6.25
C GLY A 10 -27.43 66.62 -4.87
N GLU A 11 -28.39 66.63 -3.93
CA GLU A 11 -28.22 66.06 -2.59
C GLU A 11 -28.15 64.53 -2.60
N GLU A 12 -28.90 63.86 -3.47
CA GLU A 12 -28.84 62.42 -3.65
C GLU A 12 -27.49 62.00 -4.26
N VAL A 13 -27.00 62.73 -5.26
CA VAL A 13 -25.66 62.52 -5.83
C VAL A 13 -24.57 62.77 -4.79
N ALA A 14 -24.70 63.80 -3.95
CA ALA A 14 -23.74 64.07 -2.87
C ALA A 14 -23.72 62.94 -1.83
N ARG A 15 -24.90 62.42 -1.45
CA ARG A 15 -25.02 61.28 -0.53
C ARG A 15 -24.41 60.00 -1.10
N LEU A 16 -24.76 59.65 -2.34
CA LEU A 16 -24.23 58.46 -3.02
C LEU A 16 -22.73 58.54 -3.26
N LYS A 17 -22.18 59.75 -3.46
CA LYS A 17 -20.75 59.95 -3.62
C LYS A 17 -19.97 59.69 -2.33
N ILE A 18 -20.50 60.12 -1.18
CA ILE A 18 -19.89 59.84 0.13
C ILE A 18 -19.94 58.33 0.42
N GLU A 19 -21.10 57.70 0.21
CA GLU A 19 -21.28 56.26 0.43
C GLU A 19 -20.38 55.40 -0.48
N LEU A 20 -20.13 55.85 -1.72
CA LEU A 20 -19.20 55.20 -2.63
C LEU A 20 -17.73 55.36 -2.19
N GLU A 21 -17.38 56.50 -1.59
CA GLU A 21 -16.01 56.80 -1.14
C GLU A 21 -15.68 56.15 0.21
N GLU A 22 -16.70 55.84 1.02
CA GLU A 22 -16.59 55.04 2.25
C GLU A 22 -16.68 53.52 2.00
N ASN A 23 -16.92 53.08 0.76
CA ASN A 23 -17.01 51.66 0.42
C ASN A 23 -15.60 51.07 0.16
N ASP A 24 -14.92 50.67 1.23
CA ASP A 24 -13.62 49.97 1.17
C ASP A 24 -13.75 48.50 0.73
N GLU A 25 -14.97 47.94 0.71
CA GLU A 25 -15.25 46.55 0.33
C GLU A 25 -14.68 46.11 -1.03
N PRO A 26 -14.80 46.86 -2.15
CA PRO A 26 -14.24 46.47 -3.45
C PRO A 26 -12.71 46.37 -3.44
N LEU A 27 -12.02 47.18 -2.61
CA LEU A 27 -10.57 47.13 -2.47
C LEU A 27 -10.14 45.88 -1.68
N ILE A 28 -10.85 45.56 -0.60
CA ILE A 28 -10.62 44.36 0.21
C ILE A 28 -10.90 43.10 -0.63
N LEU A 29 -12.04 43.06 -1.34
CA LEU A 29 -12.40 41.96 -2.23
C LEU A 29 -11.38 41.78 -3.36
N SER A 30 -10.84 42.86 -3.92
CA SER A 30 -9.78 42.80 -4.95
C SER A 30 -8.51 42.16 -4.41
N HIS A 31 -8.06 42.58 -3.22
CA HIS A 31 -6.87 42.02 -2.57
C HIS A 31 -7.05 40.53 -2.22
N ASP A 32 -8.22 40.15 -1.71
CA ASP A 32 -8.53 38.76 -1.37
C ASP A 32 -8.55 37.86 -2.60
N VAL A 33 -9.10 38.36 -3.73
CA VAL A 33 -9.08 37.64 -5.02
C VAL A 33 -7.65 37.47 -5.54
N GLU A 34 -6.80 38.50 -5.43
CA GLU A 34 -5.41 38.43 -5.88
C GLU A 34 -4.57 37.49 -5.01
N THR A 35 -4.82 37.51 -3.70
CA THR A 35 -4.25 36.56 -2.73
C THR A 35 -4.68 35.13 -3.08
N ALA A 36 -5.98 34.90 -3.27
CA ALA A 36 -6.52 33.60 -3.64
C ALA A 36 -5.91 33.08 -4.95
N ARG A 37 -5.76 33.93 -5.98
CA ARG A 37 -5.12 33.56 -7.25
C ARG A 37 -3.66 33.18 -7.08
N SER A 38 -2.91 33.95 -6.31
CA SER A 38 -1.49 33.67 -6.04
C SER A 38 -1.31 32.35 -5.30
N THR A 39 -2.18 32.07 -4.31
CA THR A 39 -2.17 30.78 -3.60
C THR A 39 -2.59 29.61 -4.49
N ALA A 40 -3.60 29.80 -5.34
CA ALA A 40 -4.07 28.78 -6.28
C ALA A 40 -2.98 28.42 -7.29
N TRP A 41 -2.27 29.42 -7.82
CA TRP A 41 -1.11 29.20 -8.69
C TRP A 41 0.00 28.40 -7.99
N GLY A 42 0.34 28.78 -6.75
CA GLY A 42 1.34 28.04 -5.96
C GLY A 42 0.93 26.58 -5.71
N ALA A 43 -0.35 26.33 -5.40
CA ALA A 43 -0.88 24.98 -5.23
C ALA A 43 -0.89 24.18 -6.55
N GLU A 44 -1.18 24.83 -7.67
CA GLU A 44 -1.15 24.20 -8.99
C GLU A 44 0.27 23.73 -9.36
N GLU A 45 1.28 24.56 -9.11
CA GLU A 45 2.68 24.19 -9.35
C GLU A 45 3.13 23.04 -8.44
N ALA A 46 2.78 23.06 -7.16
CA ALA A 46 3.07 21.96 -6.24
C ALA A 46 2.43 20.63 -6.69
N LEU A 47 1.18 20.67 -7.16
CA LEU A 47 0.50 19.49 -7.70
C LEU A 47 1.14 18.99 -9.01
N LYS A 48 1.60 19.89 -9.89
CA LYS A 48 2.34 19.51 -11.10
C LYS A 48 3.63 18.80 -10.74
N GLU A 49 4.40 19.33 -9.79
CA GLU A 49 5.64 18.71 -9.31
C GLU A 49 5.38 17.33 -8.70
N GLU A 50 4.38 17.20 -7.83
CA GLU A 50 4.00 15.91 -7.25
C GLU A 50 3.61 14.90 -8.33
N ARG A 51 2.78 15.30 -9.29
CA ARG A 51 2.35 14.43 -10.40
C ARG A 51 3.50 13.97 -11.28
N LEU A 52 4.57 14.76 -11.41
CA LEU A 52 5.78 14.36 -12.13
C LEU A 52 6.61 13.34 -11.33
N GLY A 53 6.63 13.44 -9.99
CA GLY A 53 7.38 12.53 -9.12
C GLY A 53 6.66 11.22 -8.79
N LEU A 54 5.32 11.22 -8.79
CA LEU A 54 4.50 10.05 -8.42
C LEU A 54 4.78 8.79 -9.25
N PRO A 55 4.86 8.83 -10.60
CA PRO A 55 5.10 7.63 -11.40
C PRO A 55 6.37 6.90 -10.99
N LYS A 56 7.46 7.63 -10.78
CA LYS A 56 8.74 7.05 -10.35
C LYS A 56 8.63 6.39 -8.97
N LYS A 57 7.98 7.05 -8.02
CA LYS A 57 7.74 6.50 -6.66
C LYS A 57 6.90 5.23 -6.71
N VAL A 58 5.87 5.20 -7.56
CA VAL A 58 5.01 4.03 -7.75
C VAL A 58 5.80 2.88 -8.38
N GLU A 59 6.61 3.16 -9.40
CA GLU A 59 7.47 2.14 -10.03
C GLU A 59 8.46 1.54 -9.03
N GLU A 60 9.11 2.38 -8.22
CA GLU A 60 10.04 1.95 -7.16
C GLU A 60 9.34 1.07 -6.12
N ALA A 61 8.18 1.50 -5.61
CA ALA A 61 7.39 0.71 -4.66
C ALA A 61 6.93 -0.64 -5.23
N ILE A 62 6.55 -0.68 -6.52
CA ILE A 62 6.19 -1.94 -7.21
C ILE A 62 7.42 -2.85 -7.35
N ALA A 63 8.58 -2.28 -7.69
CA ALA A 63 9.82 -3.04 -7.84
C ALA A 63 10.24 -3.66 -6.50
N GLU A 64 10.20 -2.89 -5.41
CA GLU A 64 10.46 -3.36 -4.05
C GLU A 64 9.50 -4.48 -3.65
N TYR A 65 8.20 -4.28 -3.87
CA TYR A 65 7.19 -5.29 -3.59
C TYR A 65 7.46 -6.60 -4.34
N LYS A 66 7.74 -6.54 -5.65
CA LYS A 66 8.07 -7.73 -6.46
C LYS A 66 9.38 -8.39 -6.04
N ALA A 67 10.34 -7.64 -5.51
CA ALA A 67 11.60 -8.17 -5.01
C ALA A 67 11.46 -8.88 -3.65
N SER A 68 10.43 -8.53 -2.88
CA SER A 68 10.18 -9.06 -1.53
C SER A 68 10.07 -10.59 -1.49
N THR A 69 10.52 -11.17 -0.38
CA THR A 69 10.43 -12.61 -0.11
C THR A 69 8.98 -13.09 -0.04
N GLY A 70 8.09 -12.28 0.54
CA GLY A 70 6.65 -12.55 0.61
C GLY A 70 6.02 -12.72 -0.77
N PHE A 71 6.31 -11.81 -1.72
CA PHE A 71 5.82 -11.91 -3.09
C PHE A 71 6.32 -13.18 -3.78
N LYS A 72 7.62 -13.47 -3.72
CA LYS A 72 8.21 -14.67 -4.33
C LYS A 72 7.60 -15.96 -3.76
N ARG A 73 7.45 -16.04 -2.43
CA ARG A 73 6.81 -17.19 -1.76
C ARG A 73 5.32 -17.31 -2.10
N GLY A 74 4.62 -16.18 -2.22
CA GLY A 74 3.23 -16.14 -2.70
C GLY A 74 3.10 -16.67 -4.14
N LEU A 75 4.04 -16.30 -5.02
CA LEU A 75 4.06 -16.77 -6.40
C LEU A 75 4.28 -18.28 -6.51
N VAL A 76 5.19 -18.86 -5.72
CA VAL A 76 5.41 -20.31 -5.69
C VAL A 76 4.17 -21.05 -5.22
N ARG A 77 3.56 -20.61 -4.10
CA ARG A 77 2.35 -21.24 -3.56
C ARG A 77 1.16 -21.17 -4.52
N SER A 78 0.93 -20.01 -5.14
CA SER A 78 -0.17 -19.84 -6.10
C SER A 78 0.06 -20.62 -7.41
N SER A 79 1.30 -20.63 -7.91
CA SER A 79 1.67 -21.47 -9.06
C SER A 79 1.46 -22.95 -8.78
N TRP A 80 1.85 -23.42 -7.59
CA TRP A 80 1.64 -24.80 -7.18
C TRP A 80 0.16 -25.18 -7.13
N ALA A 81 -0.66 -24.38 -6.45
CA ALA A 81 -2.10 -24.64 -6.32
C ALA A 81 -2.82 -24.67 -7.69
N THR A 82 -2.44 -23.78 -8.60
CA THR A 82 -3.03 -23.74 -9.96
C THR A 82 -2.59 -24.92 -10.82
N TYR A 83 -1.33 -25.34 -10.71
CA TYR A 83 -0.81 -26.50 -11.42
C TYR A 83 -1.45 -27.80 -10.91
N GLU A 84 -1.55 -27.99 -9.60
CA GLU A 84 -2.22 -29.14 -8.97
C GLU A 84 -3.69 -29.24 -9.41
N TYR A 85 -4.41 -28.11 -9.38
CA TYR A 85 -5.79 -28.07 -9.86
C TYR A 85 -5.91 -28.48 -11.33
N GLY A 86 -5.05 -27.93 -12.20
CA GLY A 86 -5.01 -28.27 -13.62
C GLY A 86 -4.72 -29.75 -13.86
N TYR A 87 -3.77 -30.31 -13.11
CA TYR A 87 -3.44 -31.73 -13.14
C TYR A 87 -4.64 -32.60 -12.75
N ARG A 88 -5.29 -32.33 -11.61
CA ARG A 88 -6.45 -33.11 -11.15
C ARG A 88 -7.59 -33.11 -12.15
N VAL A 89 -7.86 -31.96 -12.78
CA VAL A 89 -8.87 -31.86 -13.84
C VAL A 89 -8.48 -32.68 -15.08
N ALA A 90 -7.22 -32.59 -15.51
CA ALA A 90 -6.72 -33.36 -16.65
C ALA A 90 -6.75 -34.87 -16.37
N TYR A 91 -6.37 -35.27 -15.15
CA TYR A 91 -6.38 -36.65 -14.69
C TYR A 91 -7.79 -37.25 -14.67
N ALA A 92 -8.77 -36.54 -14.09
CA ALA A 92 -10.16 -36.99 -14.08
C ALA A 92 -10.71 -37.18 -15.50
N ARG A 93 -10.37 -36.27 -16.43
CA ARG A 93 -10.75 -36.38 -17.85
C ARG A 93 -10.08 -37.57 -18.54
N PHE A 94 -8.81 -37.82 -18.22
CA PHE A 94 -8.09 -38.97 -18.75
C PHE A 94 -8.73 -40.28 -18.29
N GLN A 95 -8.98 -40.44 -16.99
CA GLN A 95 -9.64 -41.63 -16.44
C GLN A 95 -11.03 -41.87 -17.02
N ALA A 96 -11.82 -40.80 -17.20
CA ALA A 96 -13.15 -40.93 -17.81
C ALA A 96 -13.09 -41.43 -19.26
N LYS A 97 -12.01 -41.14 -19.99
CA LYS A 97 -11.83 -41.56 -21.38
C LYS A 97 -11.14 -42.92 -21.51
N TYR A 98 -10.27 -43.28 -20.57
CA TYR A 98 -9.47 -44.49 -20.58
C TYR A 98 -9.49 -45.15 -19.20
N PRO A 99 -10.60 -45.80 -18.80
CA PRO A 99 -10.76 -46.35 -17.46
C PRO A 99 -9.79 -47.49 -17.15
N ASP A 100 -9.28 -48.18 -18.18
CA ASP A 100 -8.38 -49.31 -18.04
C ASP A 100 -6.89 -48.92 -17.99
N LEU A 101 -6.58 -47.62 -18.15
CA LEU A 101 -5.21 -47.10 -18.10
C LEU A 101 -4.98 -46.37 -16.79
N GLU A 102 -4.13 -46.93 -15.93
CA GLU A 102 -3.63 -46.25 -14.74
C GLU A 102 -2.44 -45.36 -15.10
N LEU A 103 -2.43 -44.14 -14.55
CA LEU A 103 -1.26 -43.27 -14.60
C LEU A 103 -0.34 -43.61 -13.41
N GLU A 104 0.98 -43.47 -13.60
CA GLU A 104 1.95 -43.58 -12.51
C GLU A 104 1.65 -42.53 -11.41
N LEU A 105 1.85 -42.93 -10.14
CA LEU A 105 1.51 -42.22 -8.89
C LEU A 105 1.31 -40.70 -9.02
N ASP A 106 0.17 -40.22 -8.53
CA ASP A 106 -0.14 -38.79 -8.48
C ASP A 106 0.94 -38.04 -7.66
N PRO A 107 1.70 -37.12 -8.30
CA PRO A 107 2.78 -36.38 -7.64
C PRO A 107 2.29 -35.39 -6.56
N PHE A 108 0.97 -35.23 -6.41
CA PHE A 108 0.33 -34.39 -5.40
C PHE A 108 -0.32 -35.19 -4.26
N VAL A 109 -0.15 -36.51 -4.21
CA VAL A 109 -0.52 -37.29 -3.04
C VAL A 109 0.44 -36.94 -1.90
N ASP A 110 -0.12 -36.61 -0.73
CA ASP A 110 0.66 -36.31 0.47
C ASP A 110 1.66 -37.43 0.75
N ASN A 111 2.94 -37.12 0.55
CA ASN A 111 4.00 -38.06 0.88
C ASN A 111 4.11 -38.13 2.43
N PRO A 112 4.11 -39.31 3.05
CA PRO A 112 4.33 -39.44 4.49
C PRO A 112 5.66 -38.82 4.96
N THR A 113 6.62 -38.63 4.05
CA THR A 113 7.86 -37.90 4.32
C THR A 113 7.63 -36.41 4.59
N ASP A 114 6.65 -35.80 3.91
CA ASP A 114 6.32 -34.38 4.05
C ASP A 114 5.52 -34.09 5.33
N GLN A 115 4.95 -35.12 5.98
CA GLN A 115 4.31 -35.01 7.30
C GLN A 115 5.30 -34.76 8.44
N ASN A 116 6.59 -35.01 8.23
CA ASN A 116 7.65 -34.71 9.19
C ASN A 116 8.21 -33.29 9.04
N VAL A 117 7.71 -32.52 8.07
CA VAL A 117 8.07 -31.11 7.92
C VAL A 117 7.27 -30.32 8.94
N ASP A 118 7.94 -29.84 9.99
CA ASP A 118 7.35 -28.98 11.02
C ASP A 118 6.89 -27.65 10.39
N MET A 119 5.63 -27.61 9.96
CA MET A 119 5.00 -26.42 9.40
C MET A 119 4.17 -25.73 10.50
N PRO A 120 4.51 -24.48 10.87
CA PRO A 120 3.84 -23.79 11.96
C PRO A 120 2.34 -23.62 11.67
N ALA A 121 1.50 -23.95 12.66
CA ALA A 121 0.05 -23.88 12.56
C ALA A 121 -0.50 -22.47 12.25
N ASN A 122 0.32 -21.43 12.44
CA ASN A 122 0.00 -20.04 12.10
C ASN A 122 1.27 -19.34 11.59
N VAL A 123 1.25 -18.93 10.32
CA VAL A 123 2.22 -17.98 9.77
C VAL A 123 1.48 -16.66 9.59
N SER A 124 1.84 -15.65 10.39
CA SER A 124 1.26 -14.32 10.23
C SER A 124 1.64 -13.77 8.85
N PHE A 125 0.67 -13.30 8.08
CA PHE A 125 0.91 -12.67 6.77
C PHE A 125 1.72 -11.36 6.85
N ASN A 126 1.96 -10.84 8.06
CA ASN A 126 2.67 -9.60 8.29
C ASN A 126 4.16 -9.86 8.54
N ASP A 127 4.99 -9.60 7.53
CA ASP A 127 6.46 -9.63 7.61
C ASP A 127 7.05 -8.37 8.31
N LEU A 128 6.23 -7.53 8.94
CA LEU A 128 6.64 -6.28 9.60
C LEU A 128 7.48 -6.45 10.88
N ARG A 129 7.94 -7.67 11.19
CA ARG A 129 8.59 -7.99 12.47
C ARG A 129 9.99 -7.39 12.64
N ASN A 130 10.63 -6.87 11.60
CA ASN A 130 12.01 -6.38 11.70
C ASN A 130 12.17 -4.85 11.66
N ALA A 131 11.09 -4.06 11.67
CA ALA A 131 11.17 -2.61 11.62
C ALA A 131 11.32 -1.90 12.98
N LEU A 132 11.21 -2.63 14.10
CA LEU A 132 11.38 -2.05 15.43
C LEU A 132 12.29 -2.94 16.28
N GLY A 133 13.55 -2.53 16.41
CA GLY A 133 14.47 -3.09 17.38
C GLY A 133 13.89 -2.91 18.78
N VAL A 134 13.41 -4.00 19.36
CA VAL A 134 13.11 -4.08 20.79
C VAL A 134 13.96 -5.20 21.36
N THR A 135 15.13 -4.81 21.86
CA THR A 135 15.93 -5.60 22.79
C THR A 135 15.12 -5.81 24.06
N GLY A 136 14.73 -7.06 24.32
CA GLY A 136 14.08 -7.45 25.57
C GLY A 136 14.59 -8.83 25.95
N GLU A 137 15.44 -8.88 26.97
CA GLU A 137 16.13 -10.06 27.46
C GLU A 137 15.22 -11.06 28.19
N GLY A 138 15.55 -12.35 28.03
CA GLY A 138 15.51 -13.38 29.08
C GLY A 138 14.33 -14.37 29.11
N PRO A 139 14.49 -15.57 29.75
CA PRO A 139 15.69 -16.13 30.37
C PRO A 139 16.26 -17.35 29.62
N VAL A 140 17.59 -17.45 29.63
CA VAL A 140 18.34 -18.66 29.29
C VAL A 140 18.11 -19.69 30.39
N VAL A 141 17.35 -20.76 30.07
CA VAL A 141 17.34 -22.00 30.84
C VAL A 141 18.57 -22.80 30.43
N SER A 142 19.56 -22.85 31.32
CA SER A 142 20.63 -23.85 31.29
C SER A 142 20.08 -25.20 31.75
N PRO A 143 20.44 -26.31 31.09
CA PRO A 143 20.52 -27.59 31.74
C PRO A 143 22.00 -27.91 32.05
N GLY A 144 22.34 -27.98 33.34
CA GLY A 144 23.36 -28.92 33.79
C GLY A 144 22.87 -30.33 33.42
N GLY A 145 23.67 -31.22 32.87
CA GLY A 145 24.89 -31.79 33.45
C GLY A 145 24.67 -33.30 33.41
N ASP A 146 25.56 -34.04 32.74
CA ASP A 146 26.22 -35.24 33.28
C ASP A 146 26.71 -36.19 32.17
N ASN A 147 28.05 -36.30 32.15
CA ASN A 147 28.88 -37.46 31.85
C ASN A 147 28.30 -38.65 31.07
N LEU A 148 28.95 -38.99 29.95
CA LEU A 148 29.54 -40.32 29.77
C LEU A 148 30.86 -40.19 28.98
N GLY A 149 31.91 -40.74 29.57
CA GLY A 149 33.26 -40.74 29.01
C GLY A 149 33.51 -41.86 28.00
N SER A 150 34.79 -41.91 27.61
CA SER A 150 35.47 -42.97 26.83
C SER A 150 35.21 -42.95 25.32
N LEU A 151 36.15 -43.28 24.44
CA LEU A 151 37.61 -43.47 24.45
C LEU A 151 37.96 -43.80 22.97
N ASN A 152 39.15 -43.42 22.54
CA ASN A 152 39.87 -43.92 21.35
C ASN A 152 39.42 -43.52 19.95
N ARG A 153 40.27 -42.69 19.35
CA ARG A 153 40.42 -42.47 17.91
C ARG A 153 41.78 -43.06 17.52
N HIS A 154 41.83 -44.20 16.83
CA HIS A 154 42.97 -44.69 16.04
C HIS A 154 42.44 -45.63 14.96
N GLN A 155 42.32 -45.12 13.74
CA GLN A 155 43.00 -45.55 12.51
C GLN A 155 42.51 -44.70 11.34
#